data_AF-A0A158JNK3-F1
#
_entry.id   AF-A0A158JNK3-F1
#
_cell.length_a   1.000
_cell.length_b   1.000
_cell.length_c   1.000
_cell.angle_alpha   90.00
_cell.angle_beta   90.00
_cell.angle_gamma   90.00
#
_symmetry.space_group_name_H-M   'P 1'
#
loop_
_entity.id
_entity.type
_entity.pdbx_description
1 polymer ?
#
loop_
_entity_poly.entity_id
_entity_poly.type
_entity_poly.pdbx_seq_one_letter_code
_entity_poly.pdbx_strand_id
1 'polypeptide(L)'
;MGSYIDIDSHDGKRFRAYHAAPAQGSGPGIVLLQEIFGINGYMRAMADRFAEEGYVVLVPDLFWRMKPGVELGYGEADFNEALGLNEALDIDLAVGDIGATLDALRTLPMQAGKVGAIGYCLGGKLAVLAAARLDLDCAVSYYGVGLDAYIGEIPSIRCPMLFHFAGDDAFCPPATREHLLAAFTANPKLEAHVYPGCDHAFATPERPHYDKPAATMAYSRTVSLLRRTLGPIHDLNALWERHCYYEFATRDVDAVMPTMIAEPYVNHVPTMTGGVGHDELKRFYRHHFVNANPDDTRLIPVSRTIGADRIVDEFVFCATHDREIDWLLPGLAPTGKYFEVPMLAVVCFRGDKLYNEHIYWDQASVLVQIGVLDPAGLPVAGIQTAKKLIDETLPSNTLMRNWATSAGKPI
;
A
#
# COMPACT_ATOMS: atom_id res chain seq x y z
N MET A 1 2.88 -17.96 -8.58
CA MET A 1 4.12 -18.29 -7.86
C MET A 1 5.26 -18.25 -8.88
N GLY A 2 6.39 -17.64 -8.51
CA GLY A 2 7.53 -17.45 -9.39
C GLY A 2 8.40 -18.69 -9.58
N SER A 3 9.48 -18.53 -10.33
CA SER A 3 10.43 -19.59 -10.70
C SER A 3 11.86 -19.06 -10.68
N TYR A 4 12.87 -19.92 -10.56
CA TYR A 4 14.26 -19.48 -10.68
C TYR A 4 14.71 -19.51 -12.14
N ILE A 5 15.44 -18.47 -12.55
CA ILE A 5 16.17 -18.40 -13.82
C ILE A 5 17.66 -18.22 -13.55
N ASP A 6 18.48 -18.57 -14.51
CA ASP A 6 19.91 -18.26 -14.48
C ASP A 6 20.18 -16.91 -15.14
N ILE A 7 21.16 -16.18 -14.61
CA ILE A 7 21.67 -14.91 -15.10
C ILE A 7 23.15 -15.08 -15.42
N ASP A 8 23.56 -14.66 -16.61
CA ASP A 8 24.97 -14.61 -16.98
C ASP A 8 25.59 -13.33 -16.40
N SER A 9 26.59 -13.48 -15.52
CA SER A 9 27.31 -12.35 -14.95
C SER A 9 28.27 -11.74 -15.97
N HIS A 10 28.60 -10.46 -15.82
CA HIS A 10 29.53 -9.77 -16.73
C HIS A 10 30.96 -10.34 -16.68
N ASP A 11 31.34 -11.07 -15.62
CA ASP A 11 32.63 -11.79 -15.51
C ASP A 11 32.59 -13.23 -16.04
N GLY A 12 31.53 -13.61 -16.77
CA GLY A 12 31.45 -14.89 -17.50
C GLY A 12 31.03 -16.09 -16.65
N LYS A 13 30.53 -15.86 -15.44
CA LYS A 13 29.95 -16.88 -14.57
C LYS A 13 28.42 -16.80 -14.62
N ARG A 14 27.74 -17.60 -13.80
CA ARG A 14 26.26 -17.63 -13.75
C ARG A 14 25.79 -17.70 -12.31
N PHE A 15 24.70 -17.00 -12.03
CA PHE A 15 24.00 -17.04 -10.74
C PHE A 15 22.49 -17.10 -10.98
N ARG A 16 21.72 -17.43 -9.94
CA ARG A 16 20.27 -17.55 -10.07
C ARG A 16 19.57 -16.27 -9.66
N ALA A 17 18.41 -16.02 -10.26
CA ALA A 17 17.46 -15.02 -9.79
C ALA A 17 16.07 -15.65 -9.64
N TYR A 18 15.33 -15.27 -8.59
CA TYR A 18 13.91 -15.57 -8.52
C TYR A 18 13.15 -14.62 -9.43
N HIS A 19 12.34 -15.19 -10.32
CA HIS A 19 11.55 -14.49 -11.32
C HIS A 19 10.06 -14.61 -11.00
N ALA A 20 9.42 -13.46 -10.78
CA ALA A 20 7.98 -13.32 -10.66
C ALA A 20 7.48 -12.36 -11.74
N ALA A 21 6.33 -12.66 -12.34
CA ALA A 21 5.77 -11.85 -13.42
C ALA A 21 4.25 -11.79 -13.31
N PRO A 22 3.60 -10.78 -13.92
CA PRO A 22 2.16 -10.66 -13.90
C PRO A 22 1.51 -11.93 -14.46
N ALA A 23 0.36 -12.32 -13.90
CA ALA A 23 -0.32 -13.55 -14.32
C ALA A 23 -0.70 -13.56 -15.82
N GLN A 24 -0.88 -12.36 -16.41
CA GLN A 24 -1.17 -12.16 -17.82
C GLN A 24 -0.45 -10.90 -18.33
N GLY A 25 -0.11 -10.90 -19.62
CA GLY A 25 0.44 -9.73 -20.30
C GLY A 25 1.94 -9.50 -20.06
N SER A 26 2.35 -8.24 -20.21
CA SER A 26 3.73 -7.76 -20.07
C SER A 26 3.74 -6.47 -19.24
N GLY A 27 4.87 -6.17 -18.61
CA GLY A 27 4.98 -4.97 -17.77
C GLY A 27 6.42 -4.50 -17.55
N PRO A 28 6.59 -3.32 -16.92
CA PRO A 28 7.89 -2.79 -16.58
C PRO A 28 8.65 -3.69 -15.61
N GLY A 29 9.97 -3.54 -15.60
CA GLY A 29 10.86 -4.40 -14.85
C GLY A 29 11.23 -3.84 -13.47
N ILE A 30 11.38 -4.72 -12.48
CA ILE A 30 11.98 -4.42 -11.18
C ILE A 30 13.10 -5.41 -10.89
N VAL A 31 14.27 -4.90 -10.50
CA VAL A 31 15.27 -5.70 -9.78
C VAL A 31 15.08 -5.48 -8.29
N LEU A 32 14.69 -6.53 -7.58
CA LEU A 32 14.39 -6.50 -6.16
C LEU A 32 15.59 -7.07 -5.37
N LEU A 33 16.22 -6.25 -4.55
CA LEU A 33 17.49 -6.51 -3.90
C LEU A 33 17.29 -7.00 -2.46
N GLN A 34 17.88 -8.15 -2.18
CA GLN A 34 17.75 -8.89 -0.92
C GLN A 34 18.29 -8.13 0.31
N GLU A 35 17.75 -8.48 1.47
CA GLU A 35 18.40 -8.25 2.77
C GLU A 35 19.63 -9.18 2.92
N ILE A 36 20.19 -9.24 4.13
CA ILE A 36 21.32 -10.12 4.47
C ILE A 36 20.94 -11.61 4.58
N PHE A 37 19.69 -11.98 4.30
CA PHE A 37 19.16 -13.34 4.48
C PHE A 37 19.04 -14.15 3.18
N GLY A 38 19.55 -13.63 2.06
CA GLY A 38 19.40 -14.27 0.76
C GLY A 38 18.00 -14.09 0.17
N ILE A 39 17.63 -14.96 -0.78
CA ILE A 39 16.30 -14.95 -1.41
C ILE A 39 15.34 -15.79 -0.57
N ASN A 40 15.05 -15.31 0.64
CA ASN A 40 14.17 -16.00 1.57
C ASN A 40 12.68 -15.80 1.26
N GLY A 41 11.80 -16.35 2.12
CA GLY A 41 10.35 -16.26 1.98
C GLY A 41 9.82 -14.83 1.80
N TYR A 42 10.34 -13.87 2.56
CA TYR A 42 9.94 -12.47 2.46
C TYR A 42 10.30 -11.86 1.09
N MET A 43 11.52 -12.10 0.59
CA MET A 43 11.93 -11.57 -0.72
C MET A 43 11.09 -12.13 -1.87
N ARG A 44 10.74 -13.42 -1.82
CA ARG A 44 9.84 -14.04 -2.82
C ARG A 44 8.42 -13.49 -2.72
N ALA A 45 7.90 -13.33 -1.49
CA ALA A 45 6.57 -12.76 -1.27
C ALA A 45 6.48 -11.32 -1.79
N MET A 46 7.53 -10.51 -1.60
CA MET A 46 7.58 -9.16 -2.16
C MET A 46 7.69 -9.16 -3.68
N ALA A 47 8.46 -10.07 -4.28
CA ALA A 47 8.51 -10.22 -5.74
C ALA A 47 7.15 -10.60 -6.33
N ASP A 48 6.47 -11.59 -5.73
CA ASP A 48 5.12 -12.00 -6.14
C ASP A 48 4.12 -10.86 -5.96
N ARG A 49 4.23 -10.07 -4.87
CA ARG A 49 3.37 -8.91 -4.63
C ARG A 49 3.58 -7.80 -5.68
N PHE A 50 4.81 -7.52 -6.09
CA PHE A 50 5.06 -6.57 -7.19
C PHE A 50 4.62 -7.14 -8.54
N ALA A 51 4.67 -8.46 -8.75
CA ALA A 51 4.08 -9.08 -9.93
C ALA A 51 2.56 -8.90 -10.00
N GLU A 52 1.86 -8.96 -8.86
CA GLU A 52 0.43 -8.64 -8.77
C GLU A 52 0.12 -7.16 -9.06
N GLU A 53 1.08 -6.25 -8.86
CA GLU A 53 0.98 -4.85 -9.26
C GLU A 53 1.26 -4.62 -10.76
N GLY A 54 1.62 -5.66 -11.51
CA GLY A 54 1.87 -5.58 -12.96
C GLY A 54 3.35 -5.48 -13.36
N TYR A 55 4.30 -5.75 -12.47
CA TYR A 55 5.74 -5.69 -12.76
C TYR A 55 6.36 -7.06 -13.06
N VAL A 56 7.38 -7.10 -13.93
CA VAL A 56 8.26 -8.27 -14.08
C VAL A 56 9.43 -8.10 -13.12
N VAL A 57 9.58 -9.03 -12.17
CA VAL A 57 10.50 -8.89 -11.04
C VAL A 57 11.58 -9.97 -11.09
N LEU A 58 12.84 -9.54 -10.96
CA LEU A 58 13.98 -10.43 -10.67
C LEU A 58 14.56 -10.13 -9.30
N VAL A 59 14.74 -11.17 -8.47
CA VAL A 59 15.50 -11.12 -7.22
C VAL A 59 16.81 -11.85 -7.44
N PRO A 60 17.95 -11.16 -7.68
CA PRO A 60 19.22 -11.83 -7.89
C PRO A 60 19.76 -12.43 -6.59
N ASP A 61 20.37 -13.61 -6.67
CA ASP A 61 21.12 -14.20 -5.57
C ASP A 61 22.44 -13.43 -5.47
N LEU A 62 22.53 -12.46 -4.56
CA LEU A 62 23.71 -11.58 -4.45
C LEU A 62 24.84 -12.21 -3.62
N PHE A 63 24.58 -13.32 -2.93
CA PHE A 63 25.59 -14.04 -2.16
C PHE A 63 26.21 -15.22 -2.89
N TRP A 64 25.81 -15.46 -4.14
CA TRP A 64 26.25 -16.59 -4.94
C TRP A 64 27.77 -16.78 -5.03
N ARG A 65 28.53 -15.69 -4.95
CA ARG A 65 30.01 -15.73 -4.98
C ARG A 65 30.61 -16.34 -3.72
N MET A 66 29.93 -16.22 -2.58
CA MET A 66 30.34 -16.82 -1.30
C MET A 66 29.62 -18.16 -1.07
N LYS A 67 28.30 -18.17 -1.21
CA LYS A 67 27.43 -19.33 -1.01
C LYS A 67 26.21 -19.21 -1.93
N PRO A 68 26.11 -20.01 -3.01
CA PRO A 68 24.92 -20.04 -3.86
C PRO A 68 23.66 -20.51 -3.13
N GLY A 69 22.53 -19.88 -3.43
CA GLY A 69 21.20 -20.28 -2.96
C GLY A 69 21.00 -20.07 -1.47
N VAL A 70 21.58 -19.01 -0.89
CA VAL A 70 21.33 -18.65 0.50
C VAL A 70 19.86 -18.29 0.68
N GLU A 71 19.24 -18.94 1.67
CA GLU A 71 17.90 -18.68 2.16
C GLU A 71 17.93 -18.91 3.67
N LEU A 72 17.95 -17.81 4.42
CA LEU A 72 18.07 -17.82 5.87
C LEU A 72 16.77 -17.36 6.51
N GLY A 73 16.46 -17.93 7.67
CA GLY A 73 15.42 -17.45 8.56
C GLY A 73 15.91 -16.28 9.44
N TYR A 74 15.20 -16.05 10.53
CA TYR A 74 15.45 -14.93 11.45
C TYR A 74 15.90 -15.39 12.84
N GLY A 75 16.30 -16.66 12.98
CA GLY A 75 16.89 -17.18 14.21
C GLY A 75 18.32 -16.68 14.43
N GLU A 76 18.83 -16.84 15.64
CA GLU A 76 20.17 -16.35 16.02
C GLU A 76 21.30 -16.95 15.17
N ALA A 77 21.25 -18.25 14.87
CA ALA A 77 22.26 -18.91 14.03
C ALA A 77 22.25 -18.37 12.59
N ASP A 78 21.06 -18.23 12.00
CA ASP A 78 20.86 -17.65 10.68
C ASP A 78 21.31 -16.19 10.63
N PHE A 79 21.06 -15.42 11.70
CA PHE A 79 21.50 -14.04 11.81
C PHE A 79 23.02 -13.93 11.85
N ASN A 80 23.71 -14.78 12.60
CA ASN A 80 25.17 -14.81 12.65
C ASN A 80 25.79 -15.20 11.29
N GLU A 81 25.20 -16.16 10.59
CA GLU A 81 25.63 -16.51 9.22
C GLU A 81 25.40 -15.32 8.25
N ALA A 82 24.23 -14.68 8.34
CA ALA A 82 23.88 -13.52 7.52
C ALA A 82 24.85 -12.35 7.72
N LEU A 83 25.29 -12.08 8.95
CA LEU A 83 26.30 -11.07 9.24
C LEU A 83 27.65 -11.42 8.57
N GLY A 84 28.11 -12.66 8.69
CA GLY A 84 29.35 -13.10 8.06
C GLY A 84 29.32 -13.00 6.54
N LEU A 85 28.18 -13.34 5.91
CA LEU A 85 27.99 -13.15 4.47
C LEU A 85 28.00 -11.67 4.08
N ASN A 86 27.30 -10.82 4.84
CA ASN A 86 27.26 -9.39 4.60
C ASN A 86 28.62 -8.70 4.76
N GLU A 87 29.42 -9.11 5.75
CA GLU A 87 30.80 -8.62 5.95
C GLU A 87 31.75 -9.03 4.81
N ALA A 88 31.58 -10.25 4.28
CA ALA A 88 32.40 -10.78 3.19
C ALA A 88 31.98 -10.29 1.79
N LEU A 89 30.81 -9.64 1.66
CA LEU A 89 30.29 -9.21 0.37
C LEU A 89 31.13 -8.09 -0.24
N ASP A 90 31.63 -8.33 -1.46
CA ASP A 90 32.20 -7.29 -2.30
C ASP A 90 31.07 -6.46 -2.92
N ILE A 91 30.97 -5.20 -2.50
CA ILE A 91 29.92 -4.28 -2.92
C ILE A 91 30.00 -3.93 -4.41
N ASP A 92 31.20 -3.80 -4.97
CA ASP A 92 31.36 -3.41 -6.38
C ASP A 92 30.98 -4.58 -7.29
N LEU A 93 31.37 -5.81 -6.93
CA LEU A 93 30.92 -7.01 -7.63
C LEU A 93 29.40 -7.20 -7.51
N ALA A 94 28.81 -6.95 -6.34
CA ALA A 94 27.37 -7.02 -6.16
C ALA A 94 26.61 -6.01 -7.05
N VAL A 95 27.11 -4.78 -7.19
CA VAL A 95 26.55 -3.80 -8.13
C VAL A 95 26.71 -4.25 -9.58
N GLY A 96 27.83 -4.89 -9.94
CA GLY A 96 28.02 -5.52 -11.24
C GLY A 96 26.98 -6.62 -11.53
N ASP A 97 26.70 -7.48 -10.54
CA ASP A 97 25.68 -8.53 -10.65
C ASP A 97 24.26 -7.95 -10.78
N ILE A 98 23.99 -6.79 -10.16
CA ILE A 98 22.74 -6.03 -10.39
C ILE A 98 22.66 -5.53 -11.83
N GLY A 99 23.77 -5.03 -12.39
CA GLY A 99 23.87 -4.65 -13.79
C GLY A 99 23.54 -5.81 -14.74
N ALA A 100 24.14 -6.97 -14.52
CA ALA A 100 23.84 -8.19 -15.28
C ALA A 100 22.36 -8.61 -15.15
N THR A 101 21.78 -8.44 -13.96
CA THR A 101 20.36 -8.73 -13.72
C THR A 101 19.44 -7.77 -14.48
N LEU A 102 19.79 -6.48 -14.57
CA LEU A 102 19.05 -5.50 -15.37
C LEU A 102 19.10 -5.83 -16.86
N ASP A 103 20.26 -6.23 -17.36
CA ASP A 103 20.42 -6.65 -18.76
C ASP A 103 19.57 -7.87 -19.07
N ALA A 104 19.61 -8.90 -18.22
CA ALA A 104 18.77 -10.08 -18.36
C ALA A 104 17.28 -9.74 -18.29
N LEU A 105 16.86 -8.90 -17.33
CA LEU A 105 15.48 -8.44 -17.18
C LEU A 105 14.95 -7.79 -18.47
N ARG A 106 15.74 -6.91 -19.10
CA ARG A 106 15.40 -6.23 -20.37
C ARG A 106 15.21 -7.20 -21.55
N THR A 107 15.70 -8.43 -21.46
CA THR A 107 15.56 -9.44 -22.53
C THR A 107 14.40 -10.40 -22.31
N LEU A 108 13.75 -10.37 -21.15
CA LEU A 108 12.64 -11.28 -20.87
C LEU A 108 11.44 -10.96 -21.76
N PRO A 109 10.77 -11.96 -22.36
CA PRO A 109 9.64 -11.72 -23.26
C PRO A 109 8.45 -10.96 -22.65
N MET A 110 8.28 -11.05 -21.33
CA MET A 110 7.20 -10.36 -20.60
C MET A 110 7.61 -8.97 -20.11
N GLN A 111 8.89 -8.61 -20.23
CA GLN A 111 9.37 -7.28 -19.86
C GLN A 111 9.02 -6.29 -20.96
N ALA A 112 8.37 -5.20 -20.59
CA ALA A 112 8.00 -4.12 -21.48
C ALA A 112 8.21 -2.77 -20.79
N GLY A 113 8.98 -1.89 -21.43
CA GLY A 113 9.20 -0.53 -20.96
C GLY A 113 10.38 -0.39 -20.01
N LYS A 114 10.19 0.42 -18.98
CA LYS A 114 11.24 0.91 -18.09
C LYS A 114 11.63 -0.09 -17.00
N VAL A 115 12.78 0.14 -16.35
CA VAL A 115 13.27 -0.71 -15.26
C VAL A 115 13.65 0.09 -14.02
N GLY A 116 13.29 -0.41 -12.85
CA GLY A 116 13.68 0.16 -11.56
C GLY A 116 14.35 -0.85 -10.63
N ALA A 117 14.89 -0.33 -9.52
CA ALA A 117 15.45 -1.16 -8.45
C ALA A 117 14.79 -0.86 -7.10
N ILE A 118 14.51 -1.88 -6.31
CA ILE A 118 14.00 -1.73 -4.95
C ILE A 118 14.86 -2.58 -4.05
N GLY A 119 15.25 -2.09 -2.88
CA GLY A 119 16.04 -2.90 -1.96
C GLY A 119 15.75 -2.64 -0.50
N TYR A 120 15.96 -3.66 0.32
CA TYR A 120 15.73 -3.67 1.75
C TYR A 120 17.04 -3.89 2.51
N CYS A 121 17.33 -3.11 3.56
CA CYS A 121 18.55 -3.21 4.36
C CYS A 121 19.82 -3.15 3.49
N LEU A 122 20.56 -4.25 3.35
CA LEU A 122 21.67 -4.40 2.40
C LEU A 122 21.25 -4.01 0.98
N GLY A 123 20.13 -4.55 0.50
CA GLY A 123 19.56 -4.18 -0.79
C GLY A 123 19.23 -2.70 -0.87
N GLY A 124 18.86 -2.06 0.24
CA GLY A 124 18.61 -0.62 0.31
C GLY A 124 19.87 0.21 0.01
N LYS A 125 21.03 -0.25 0.50
CA LYS A 125 22.35 0.32 0.12
C LYS A 125 22.66 0.07 -1.34
N LEU A 126 22.49 -1.18 -1.80
CA LEU A 126 22.78 -1.55 -3.17
C LEU A 126 21.87 -0.83 -4.19
N ALA A 127 20.62 -0.51 -3.84
CA ALA A 127 19.72 0.30 -4.66
C ALA A 127 20.25 1.72 -4.86
N VAL A 128 20.85 2.33 -3.83
CA VAL A 128 21.49 3.66 -3.92
C VAL A 128 22.68 3.61 -4.87
N LEU A 129 23.55 2.61 -4.70
CA LEU A 129 24.74 2.46 -5.54
C LEU A 129 24.36 2.11 -6.98
N ALA A 130 23.37 1.27 -7.19
CA ALA A 130 22.82 0.99 -8.52
C ALA A 130 22.27 2.26 -9.16
N ALA A 131 21.52 3.09 -8.43
CA ALA A 131 20.99 4.37 -8.94
C ALA A 131 22.08 5.41 -9.25
N ALA A 132 23.24 5.33 -8.58
CA ALA A 132 24.38 6.20 -8.82
C ALA A 132 25.29 5.72 -9.97
N ARG A 133 25.36 4.41 -10.21
CA ARG A 133 26.38 3.77 -11.06
C ARG A 133 25.82 3.10 -12.32
N LEU A 134 24.54 2.77 -12.35
CA LEU A 134 23.88 2.03 -13.43
C LEU A 134 22.74 2.86 -14.06
N ASP A 135 22.25 2.38 -15.21
CA ASP A 135 21.10 2.99 -15.90
C ASP A 135 19.78 2.38 -15.39
N LEU A 136 19.05 3.18 -14.61
CA LEU A 136 17.76 2.86 -13.98
C LEU A 136 16.79 4.03 -14.16
N ASP A 137 15.50 3.72 -14.32
CA ASP A 137 14.46 4.74 -14.43
C ASP A 137 14.00 5.26 -13.06
N CYS A 138 14.03 4.44 -12.02
CA CYS A 138 13.85 4.86 -10.63
C CYS A 138 14.44 3.85 -9.63
N ALA A 139 14.63 4.27 -8.38
CA ALA A 139 15.09 3.38 -7.31
C ALA A 139 14.35 3.60 -5.98
N VAL A 140 14.34 2.58 -5.11
CA VAL A 140 13.79 2.68 -3.75
C VAL A 140 14.71 2.00 -2.75
N SER A 141 15.02 2.71 -1.67
CA SER A 141 15.78 2.20 -0.52
C SER A 141 14.89 2.10 0.70
N TYR A 142 14.70 0.89 1.22
CA TYR A 142 14.09 0.63 2.52
C TYR A 142 15.19 0.42 3.56
N TYR A 143 15.25 1.31 4.55
CA TYR A 143 16.15 1.25 5.71
C TYR A 143 17.59 0.82 5.33
N GLY A 144 18.14 1.45 4.30
CA GLY A 144 19.50 1.18 3.85
C GLY A 144 20.54 1.49 4.93
N VAL A 145 21.43 0.52 5.20
CA VAL A 145 22.50 0.65 6.22
C VAL A 145 23.80 1.09 5.58
N GLY A 146 24.59 1.92 6.28
CA GLY A 146 25.94 2.31 5.85
C GLY A 146 25.98 3.20 4.60
N LEU A 147 24.91 3.98 4.37
CA LEU A 147 24.82 4.91 3.23
C LEU A 147 25.79 6.10 3.37
N ASP A 148 26.16 6.46 4.59
CA ASP A 148 27.08 7.54 4.93
C ASP A 148 28.48 7.32 4.35
N ALA A 149 28.93 6.06 4.28
CA ALA A 149 30.19 5.69 3.61
C ALA A 149 30.18 6.01 2.09
N TYR A 150 29.00 6.15 1.49
CA TYR A 150 28.80 6.40 0.06
C TYR A 150 28.12 7.74 -0.22
N ILE A 151 28.11 8.64 0.76
CA ILE A 151 27.41 9.93 0.63
C ILE A 151 27.92 10.76 -0.57
N GLY A 152 29.20 10.60 -0.92
CA GLY A 152 29.82 11.25 -2.07
C GLY A 152 29.29 10.78 -3.43
N GLU A 153 28.58 9.65 -3.50
CA GLU A 153 27.99 9.13 -4.72
C GLU A 153 26.53 9.55 -4.92
N ILE A 154 25.85 10.03 -3.87
CA ILE A 154 24.47 10.53 -3.95
C ILE A 154 24.30 11.61 -5.04
N PRO A 155 25.24 12.58 -5.22
CA PRO A 155 25.15 13.56 -6.31
C PRO A 155 25.19 12.95 -7.71
N SER A 156 25.60 11.69 -7.87
CA SER A 156 25.61 10.98 -9.16
C SER A 156 24.25 10.38 -9.53
N ILE A 157 23.31 10.27 -8.58
CA ILE A 157 21.98 9.72 -8.83
C ILE A 157 21.20 10.60 -9.83
N ARG A 158 20.77 10.00 -10.95
CA ARG A 158 20.06 10.70 -12.04
C ARG A 158 18.59 10.36 -12.14
N CYS A 159 18.12 9.29 -11.52
CA CYS A 159 16.71 8.88 -11.53
C CYS A 159 15.96 9.40 -10.29
N PRO A 160 14.62 9.51 -10.36
CA PRO A 160 13.78 9.59 -9.17
C PRO A 160 14.10 8.46 -8.18
N MET A 161 14.30 8.79 -6.92
CA MET A 161 14.62 7.81 -5.89
C MET A 161 13.90 8.13 -4.57
N LEU A 162 13.34 7.08 -3.96
CA LEU A 162 12.62 7.15 -2.70
C LEU A 162 13.39 6.45 -1.58
N PHE A 163 13.46 7.08 -0.42
CA PHE A 163 14.10 6.55 0.78
C PHE A 163 13.10 6.42 1.91
N HIS A 164 13.05 5.25 2.54
CA HIS A 164 12.23 4.97 3.71
C HIS A 164 13.14 4.70 4.92
N PHE A 165 13.20 5.64 5.85
CA PHE A 165 14.00 5.52 7.07
C PHE A 165 13.13 5.16 8.28
N ALA A 166 13.56 4.18 9.05
CA ALA A 166 13.04 3.97 10.39
C ALA A 166 13.53 5.09 11.34
N GLY A 167 12.62 5.64 12.15
CA GLY A 167 12.90 6.77 13.05
C GLY A 167 13.84 6.42 14.21
N ASP A 168 13.79 5.17 14.66
CA ASP A 168 14.52 4.69 15.84
C ASP A 168 15.61 3.66 15.46
N ASP A 169 15.95 3.56 14.16
CA ASP A 169 16.93 2.61 13.62
C ASP A 169 18.34 2.84 14.19
N ALA A 170 18.81 1.90 15.01
CA ALA A 170 20.15 1.95 15.59
C ALA A 170 21.28 1.83 14.55
N PHE A 171 21.02 1.24 13.38
CA PHE A 171 21.98 1.15 12.28
C PHE A 171 22.08 2.45 11.46
N CYS A 172 21.12 3.37 11.63
CA CYS A 172 21.15 4.71 11.06
C CYS A 172 20.77 5.76 12.13
N PRO A 173 21.67 6.04 13.09
CA PRO A 173 21.40 6.97 14.20
C PRO A 173 20.97 8.36 13.71
N PRO A 174 20.27 9.16 14.54
CA PRO A 174 19.71 10.45 14.13
C PRO A 174 20.70 11.38 13.44
N ALA A 175 21.94 11.48 13.93
CA ALA A 175 22.97 12.33 13.32
C ALA A 175 23.35 11.87 11.91
N THR A 176 23.49 10.55 11.69
CA THR A 176 23.76 9.96 10.38
C THR A 176 22.58 10.19 9.44
N ARG A 177 21.34 9.95 9.92
CA ARG A 177 20.13 10.19 9.14
C ARG A 177 19.99 11.65 8.73
N GLU A 178 20.19 12.59 9.64
CA GLU A 178 20.14 14.03 9.35
C GLU A 178 21.18 14.44 8.31
N HIS A 179 22.39 13.90 8.39
CA HIS A 179 23.42 14.10 7.38
C HIS A 179 22.96 13.60 6.00
N LEU A 180 22.42 12.38 5.92
CA LEU A 180 21.88 11.82 4.67
C LEU A 180 20.72 12.67 4.12
N LEU A 181 19.77 13.06 4.97
CA LEU A 181 18.63 13.90 4.57
C LEU A 181 19.09 15.25 4.02
N ALA A 182 20.11 15.87 4.64
CA ALA A 182 20.70 17.11 4.14
C ALA A 182 21.30 16.93 2.74
N ALA A 183 21.99 15.82 2.47
CA ALA A 183 22.54 15.52 1.16
C ALA A 183 21.46 15.34 0.07
N PHE A 184 20.25 14.91 0.44
CA PHE A 184 19.14 14.74 -0.50
C PHE A 184 18.50 16.07 -0.92
N THR A 185 18.52 17.09 -0.05
CA THR A 185 17.83 18.38 -0.30
C THR A 185 18.29 19.10 -1.57
N ALA A 186 19.53 18.88 -2.00
CA ALA A 186 20.09 19.49 -3.21
C ALA A 186 19.59 18.86 -4.52
N ASN A 187 18.95 17.68 -4.45
CA ASN A 187 18.49 16.94 -5.63
C ASN A 187 16.97 16.70 -5.55
N PRO A 188 16.15 17.42 -6.35
CA PRO A 188 14.69 17.31 -6.30
C PRO A 188 14.15 15.95 -6.75
N LYS A 189 15.01 15.06 -7.26
CA LYS A 189 14.66 13.68 -7.60
C LYS A 189 14.70 12.74 -6.40
N LEU A 190 15.30 13.16 -5.28
CA LEU A 190 15.44 12.35 -4.08
C LEU A 190 14.36 12.75 -3.07
N GLU A 191 13.53 11.78 -2.72
CA GLU A 191 12.45 11.92 -1.74
C GLU A 191 12.73 11.01 -0.56
N ALA A 192 12.61 11.52 0.67
CA ALA A 192 12.87 10.73 1.87
C ALA A 192 11.72 10.87 2.87
N HIS A 193 11.35 9.75 3.48
CA HIS A 193 10.38 9.71 4.58
C HIS A 193 10.99 9.02 5.79
N VAL A 194 10.77 9.64 6.96
CA VAL A 194 11.11 9.06 8.26
C VAL A 194 9.82 8.57 8.90
N TYR A 195 9.84 7.34 9.43
CA TYR A 195 8.72 6.72 10.12
C TYR A 195 8.99 6.74 11.63
N PRO A 196 8.42 7.69 12.41
CA PRO A 196 8.68 7.81 13.84
C PRO A 196 8.22 6.56 14.60
N GLY A 197 8.97 6.14 15.62
CA GLY A 197 8.63 4.96 16.42
C GLY A 197 8.93 3.62 15.75
N CYS A 198 9.41 3.63 14.50
CA CYS A 198 9.77 2.41 13.76
C CYS A 198 11.27 2.15 13.87
N ASP A 199 11.64 0.88 14.05
CA ASP A 199 13.01 0.39 14.07
C ASP A 199 13.36 -0.34 12.76
N HIS A 200 14.59 -0.82 12.63
CA HIS A 200 15.09 -1.52 11.46
C HIS A 200 14.19 -2.71 11.08
N ALA A 201 14.00 -2.92 9.77
CA ALA A 201 13.11 -3.95 9.23
C ALA A 201 11.61 -3.78 9.56
N PHE A 202 11.13 -2.55 9.80
CA PHE A 202 9.70 -2.28 10.06
C PHE A 202 8.73 -2.77 8.98
N ALA A 203 9.23 -3.02 7.76
CA ALA A 203 8.41 -3.47 6.63
C ALA A 203 8.23 -4.99 6.55
N THR A 204 8.95 -5.77 7.36
CA THR A 204 9.03 -7.24 7.24
C THR A 204 8.11 -7.93 8.28
N PRO A 205 6.97 -8.53 7.88
CA PRO A 205 5.95 -9.04 8.81
C PRO A 205 6.43 -10.09 9.81
N GLU A 206 7.43 -10.88 9.44
CA GLU A 206 8.00 -11.96 10.26
C GLU A 206 9.01 -11.44 11.30
N ARG A 207 9.30 -10.14 11.34
CA ARG A 207 10.29 -9.53 12.23
C ARG A 207 9.62 -8.85 13.43
N PRO A 208 10.27 -8.85 14.61
CA PRO A 208 9.72 -8.22 15.83
C PRO A 208 9.39 -6.73 15.68
N HIS A 209 10.10 -6.01 14.80
CA HIS A 209 9.93 -4.59 14.59
C HIS A 209 8.87 -4.24 13.53
N TYR A 210 8.13 -5.23 13.02
CA TYR A 210 7.10 -5.00 12.02
C TYR A 210 6.07 -3.97 12.49
N ASP A 211 5.95 -2.88 11.76
CA ASP A 211 4.90 -1.88 11.95
C ASP A 211 4.02 -1.84 10.69
N LYS A 212 2.85 -2.48 10.78
CA LYS A 212 1.92 -2.61 9.65
C LYS A 212 1.49 -1.26 9.05
N PRO A 213 1.13 -0.23 9.85
CA PRO A 213 0.81 1.09 9.31
C PRO A 213 1.96 1.72 8.52
N ALA A 214 3.17 1.77 9.07
CA ALA A 214 4.35 2.32 8.41
C ALA A 214 4.72 1.52 7.16
N ALA A 215 4.71 0.18 7.23
CA ALA A 215 4.95 -0.69 6.10
C ALA A 215 3.96 -0.43 4.95
N THR A 216 2.68 -0.26 5.27
CA THR A 216 1.62 0.01 4.28
C THR A 216 1.79 1.40 3.65
N MET A 217 2.10 2.42 4.44
CA MET A 217 2.38 3.77 3.93
C MET A 217 3.62 3.80 3.03
N ALA A 218 4.71 3.15 3.46
CA ALA A 218 5.94 3.05 2.68
C ALA A 218 5.70 2.32 1.36
N TYR A 219 4.94 1.22 1.38
CA TYR A 219 4.55 0.50 0.18
C TYR A 219 3.74 1.36 -0.79
N SER A 220 2.71 2.09 -0.31
CA SER A 220 1.90 2.98 -1.15
C SER A 220 2.74 4.07 -1.82
N ARG A 221 3.68 4.68 -1.08
CA ARG A 221 4.64 5.66 -1.63
C ARG A 221 5.58 5.05 -2.67
N THR A 222 6.04 3.82 -2.43
CA THR A 222 6.82 3.05 -3.41
C THR A 222 6.03 2.80 -4.68
N VAL A 223 4.81 2.28 -4.59
CA VAL A 223 3.93 2.07 -5.75
C VAL A 223 3.64 3.39 -6.48
N SER A 224 3.48 4.50 -5.76
CA SER A 224 3.36 5.84 -6.36
C SER A 224 4.56 6.22 -7.21
N LEU A 225 5.79 6.00 -6.72
CA LEU A 225 7.01 6.24 -7.49
C LEU A 225 7.11 5.31 -8.71
N LEU A 226 6.80 4.03 -8.54
CA LEU A 226 6.88 3.06 -9.63
C LEU A 226 5.87 3.40 -10.73
N ARG A 227 4.59 3.63 -10.37
CA ARG A 227 3.52 3.95 -11.34
C ARG A 227 3.81 5.26 -12.09
N ARG A 228 4.28 6.30 -11.41
CA ARG A 228 4.59 7.60 -12.06
C ARG A 228 5.81 7.54 -12.98
N THR A 229 6.72 6.58 -12.76
CA THR A 229 8.00 6.51 -13.49
C THR A 229 8.00 5.42 -14.55
N LEU A 230 7.61 4.21 -14.16
CA LEU A 230 7.66 2.98 -14.94
C LEU A 230 6.30 2.61 -15.56
N GLY A 231 5.20 2.97 -14.91
CA GLY A 231 3.89 2.34 -15.13
C GLY A 231 3.81 0.96 -14.45
N PRO A 232 2.78 0.13 -14.74
CA PRO A 232 1.59 0.49 -15.50
C PRO A 232 0.75 1.51 -14.72
N ILE A 233 -0.01 2.32 -15.47
CA ILE A 233 -0.99 3.24 -14.88
C ILE A 233 -2.36 2.59 -15.08
N HIS A 234 -3.00 2.22 -13.97
CA HIS A 234 -4.36 1.68 -13.97
C HIS A 234 -5.38 2.81 -13.84
N ASP A 235 -6.47 2.73 -14.62
CA ASP A 235 -7.63 3.60 -14.44
C ASP A 235 -8.44 3.11 -13.24
N LEU A 236 -8.03 3.51 -12.04
CA LEU A 236 -8.68 3.10 -10.80
C LEU A 236 -10.15 3.53 -10.76
N ASN A 237 -10.51 4.64 -11.41
CA ASN A 237 -11.89 5.09 -11.46
C ASN A 237 -12.76 4.12 -12.24
N ALA A 238 -12.32 3.72 -13.44
CA ALA A 238 -13.04 2.74 -14.24
C ALA A 238 -13.13 1.37 -13.56
N LEU A 239 -12.08 0.95 -12.84
CA LEU A 239 -12.10 -0.28 -12.05
C LEU A 239 -13.14 -0.22 -10.93
N TRP A 240 -13.20 0.92 -10.21
CA TRP A 240 -14.18 1.13 -9.15
C TRP A 240 -15.61 1.20 -9.67
N GLU A 241 -15.85 1.97 -10.74
CA GLU A 241 -17.18 2.06 -11.36
C GLU A 241 -17.70 0.69 -11.82
N ARG A 242 -16.81 -0.14 -12.39
CA ARG A 242 -17.16 -1.50 -12.78
C ARG A 242 -17.49 -2.38 -11.58
N HIS A 243 -16.76 -2.24 -10.48
CA HIS A 243 -17.05 -2.95 -9.23
C HIS A 243 -18.43 -2.56 -8.69
N CYS A 244 -18.68 -1.26 -8.51
CA CYS A 244 -19.98 -0.74 -8.06
C CYS A 244 -21.13 -1.11 -8.99
N TYR A 245 -20.90 -1.16 -10.30
CA TYR A 245 -21.91 -1.58 -11.26
C TYR A 245 -22.38 -3.01 -10.97
N TYR A 246 -21.46 -3.93 -10.68
CA TYR A 246 -21.84 -5.30 -10.33
C TYR A 246 -22.50 -5.40 -8.95
N GLU A 247 -22.04 -4.64 -7.97
CA GLU A 247 -22.61 -4.65 -6.62
C GLU A 247 -24.01 -4.03 -6.56
N PHE A 248 -24.22 -2.87 -7.17
CA PHE A 248 -25.42 -2.07 -6.95
C PHE A 248 -26.38 -2.07 -8.13
N ALA A 249 -25.88 -2.10 -9.37
CA ALA A 249 -26.74 -2.02 -10.56
C ALA A 249 -27.23 -3.39 -11.00
N THR A 250 -26.32 -4.37 -11.16
CA THR A 250 -26.72 -5.74 -11.55
C THR A 250 -26.96 -6.66 -10.37
N ARG A 251 -26.45 -6.30 -9.18
CA ARG A 251 -26.53 -7.09 -7.95
C ARG A 251 -26.02 -8.53 -8.14
N ASP A 252 -24.92 -8.67 -8.88
CA ASP A 252 -24.33 -9.95 -9.29
C ASP A 252 -23.03 -10.24 -8.55
N VAL A 253 -23.14 -10.99 -7.45
CA VAL A 253 -21.98 -11.38 -6.63
C VAL A 253 -20.96 -12.21 -7.41
N ASP A 254 -21.39 -13.03 -8.38
CA ASP A 254 -20.46 -13.85 -9.16
C ASP A 254 -19.66 -13.00 -10.17
N ALA A 255 -20.18 -11.83 -10.57
CA ALA A 255 -19.46 -10.83 -11.34
C ALA A 255 -18.59 -9.89 -10.48
N VAL A 256 -18.98 -9.63 -9.22
CA VAL A 256 -18.21 -8.81 -8.27
C VAL A 256 -16.89 -9.48 -7.91
N MET A 257 -16.93 -10.74 -7.44
CA MET A 257 -15.73 -11.39 -6.86
C MET A 257 -14.50 -11.41 -7.79
N PRO A 258 -14.61 -11.64 -9.12
CA PRO A 258 -13.47 -11.58 -10.03
C PRO A 258 -12.76 -10.22 -10.15
N THR A 259 -13.42 -9.12 -9.75
CA THR A 259 -12.83 -7.78 -9.74
C THR A 259 -11.88 -7.55 -8.56
N MET A 260 -11.87 -8.47 -7.59
CA MET A 260 -11.02 -8.40 -6.40
C MET A 260 -9.84 -9.37 -6.50
N ILE A 261 -8.83 -9.18 -5.64
CA ILE A 261 -7.72 -10.13 -5.49
C ILE A 261 -8.21 -11.47 -4.91
N ALA A 262 -7.33 -12.47 -4.85
CA ALA A 262 -7.65 -13.80 -4.33
C ALA A 262 -8.04 -13.81 -2.83
N GLU A 263 -7.42 -12.95 -2.03
CA GLU A 263 -7.70 -12.81 -0.59
C GLU A 263 -8.18 -11.38 -0.27
N PRO A 264 -9.41 -11.01 -0.67
CA PRO A 264 -9.93 -9.66 -0.50
C PRO A 264 -10.45 -9.43 0.92
N TYR A 265 -10.73 -8.17 1.26
CA TYR A 265 -11.26 -7.80 2.57
C TYR A 265 -12.16 -6.56 2.50
N VAL A 266 -13.32 -6.61 3.16
CA VAL A 266 -14.18 -5.43 3.34
C VAL A 266 -14.45 -5.22 4.83
N ASN A 267 -14.42 -3.97 5.26
CA ASN A 267 -14.75 -3.57 6.62
C ASN A 267 -15.63 -2.33 6.65
N HIS A 268 -16.86 -2.53 7.05
CA HIS A 268 -17.73 -1.48 7.53
C HIS A 268 -17.34 -1.11 8.95
N VAL A 269 -16.48 -0.10 9.09
CA VAL A 269 -15.74 0.17 10.33
C VAL A 269 -16.65 0.37 11.55
N PRO A 270 -17.77 1.12 11.48
CA PRO A 270 -18.59 1.38 12.67
C PRO A 270 -19.31 0.15 13.24
N THR A 271 -19.59 -0.85 12.41
CA THR A 271 -20.31 -2.08 12.81
C THR A 271 -19.44 -3.33 12.76
N MET A 272 -18.20 -3.22 12.28
CA MET A 272 -17.27 -4.33 12.05
C MET A 272 -17.87 -5.46 11.19
N THR A 273 -18.75 -5.12 10.25
CA THR A 273 -19.33 -6.08 9.30
C THR A 273 -18.51 -6.11 8.01
N GLY A 274 -18.60 -7.22 7.27
CA GLY A 274 -17.83 -7.45 6.06
C GLY A 274 -17.36 -8.90 5.96
N GLY A 275 -16.21 -9.12 5.34
CA GLY A 275 -15.60 -10.44 5.20
C GLY A 275 -14.12 -10.36 4.86
N VAL A 276 -13.35 -11.36 5.28
CA VAL A 276 -11.91 -11.50 5.03
C VAL A 276 -11.66 -12.80 4.28
N GLY A 277 -10.99 -12.71 3.14
CA GLY A 277 -10.76 -13.83 2.24
C GLY A 277 -11.96 -14.08 1.32
N HIS A 278 -11.72 -14.86 0.27
CA HIS A 278 -12.67 -15.00 -0.84
C HIS A 278 -14.04 -15.52 -0.39
N ASP A 279 -14.08 -16.64 0.34
CA ASP A 279 -15.33 -17.33 0.64
C ASP A 279 -16.19 -16.60 1.66
N GLU A 280 -15.55 -16.02 2.69
CA GLU A 280 -16.23 -15.23 3.71
C GLU A 280 -16.78 -13.92 3.14
N LEU A 281 -16.00 -13.23 2.29
CA LEU A 281 -16.49 -12.02 1.63
C LEU A 281 -17.62 -12.34 0.64
N LYS A 282 -17.48 -13.41 -0.16
CA LYS A 282 -18.54 -13.85 -1.08
C LYS A 282 -19.83 -14.20 -0.34
N ARG A 283 -19.72 -14.88 0.82
CA ARG A 283 -20.86 -15.19 1.69
C ARG A 283 -21.51 -13.92 2.20
N PHE A 284 -20.72 -12.97 2.68
CA PHE A 284 -21.19 -11.67 3.15
C PHE A 284 -21.95 -10.92 2.04
N TYR A 285 -21.37 -10.79 0.84
CA TYR A 285 -22.02 -10.11 -0.28
C TYR A 285 -23.34 -10.76 -0.69
N ARG A 286 -23.36 -12.09 -0.78
CA ARG A 286 -24.54 -12.84 -1.22
C ARG A 286 -25.71 -12.76 -0.26
N HIS A 287 -25.45 -12.73 1.05
CA HIS A 287 -26.49 -12.91 2.06
C HIS A 287 -26.78 -11.66 2.89
N HIS A 288 -25.85 -10.70 2.97
CA HIS A 288 -25.93 -9.59 3.93
C HIS A 288 -25.71 -8.19 3.33
N PHE A 289 -25.35 -8.07 2.03
CA PHE A 289 -25.03 -6.75 1.44
C PHE A 289 -25.77 -6.47 0.13
N VAL A 290 -25.38 -7.12 -0.97
CA VAL A 290 -25.77 -6.75 -2.35
C VAL A 290 -27.30 -6.69 -2.55
N ASN A 291 -28.04 -7.62 -1.94
CA ASN A 291 -29.50 -7.69 -2.03
C ASN A 291 -30.23 -7.26 -0.75
N ALA A 292 -29.50 -6.76 0.26
CA ALA A 292 -30.07 -6.41 1.57
C ALA A 292 -30.55 -4.95 1.65
N ASN A 293 -30.11 -4.09 0.72
CA ASN A 293 -30.41 -2.66 0.77
C ASN A 293 -31.90 -2.36 0.48
N PRO A 294 -32.52 -1.37 1.15
CA PRO A 294 -33.84 -0.84 0.82
C PRO A 294 -33.98 -0.44 -0.65
N ASP A 295 -35.19 -0.55 -1.21
CA ASP A 295 -35.41 -0.27 -2.64
C ASP A 295 -35.30 1.23 -2.96
N ASP A 296 -35.48 2.10 -1.96
CA ASP A 296 -35.29 3.55 -2.07
C ASP A 296 -33.85 4.01 -1.79
N THR A 297 -32.92 3.06 -1.64
CA THR A 297 -31.50 3.37 -1.39
C THR A 297 -30.95 4.25 -2.52
N ARG A 298 -30.37 5.38 -2.12
CA ARG A 298 -29.70 6.31 -3.03
C ARG A 298 -28.34 6.70 -2.49
N LEU A 299 -27.35 6.69 -3.36
CA LEU A 299 -26.01 7.22 -3.10
C LEU A 299 -25.88 8.56 -3.81
N ILE A 300 -25.59 9.62 -3.06
CA ILE A 300 -25.32 10.96 -3.61
C ILE A 300 -23.80 11.17 -3.57
N PRO A 301 -23.09 11.12 -4.71
CA PRO A 301 -21.66 11.39 -4.73
C PRO A 301 -21.36 12.82 -4.29
N VAL A 302 -20.33 13.00 -3.45
CA VAL A 302 -19.87 14.30 -2.97
C VAL A 302 -18.50 14.62 -3.53
N SER A 303 -17.53 13.73 -3.31
CA SER A 303 -16.18 13.90 -3.81
C SER A 303 -15.50 12.54 -4.05
N ARG A 304 -14.50 12.53 -4.93
CA ARG A 304 -13.66 11.36 -5.19
C ARG A 304 -12.22 11.78 -5.35
N THR A 305 -11.33 11.20 -4.54
CA THR A 305 -9.89 11.40 -4.62
C THR A 305 -9.22 10.13 -5.09
N ILE A 306 -8.47 10.23 -6.20
CA ILE A 306 -7.76 9.10 -6.79
C ILE A 306 -6.27 9.21 -6.45
N GLY A 307 -5.77 8.22 -5.72
CA GLY A 307 -4.35 8.07 -5.37
C GLY A 307 -3.62 7.09 -6.28
N ALA A 308 -2.39 6.74 -5.89
CA ALA A 308 -1.58 5.80 -6.65
C ALA A 308 -2.11 4.38 -6.59
N ASP A 309 -2.61 3.94 -5.44
CA ASP A 309 -3.04 2.56 -5.15
C ASP A 309 -4.44 2.50 -4.50
N ARG A 310 -5.16 3.63 -4.43
CA ARG A 310 -6.43 3.72 -3.71
C ARG A 310 -7.32 4.84 -4.21
N ILE A 311 -8.60 4.72 -3.92
CA ILE A 311 -9.61 5.77 -4.06
C ILE A 311 -10.16 6.08 -2.68
N VAL A 312 -10.43 7.37 -2.43
CA VAL A 312 -11.29 7.82 -1.33
C VAL A 312 -12.56 8.39 -1.96
N ASP A 313 -13.68 7.70 -1.73
CA ASP A 313 -14.99 8.05 -2.26
C ASP A 313 -15.87 8.57 -1.13
N GLU A 314 -16.38 9.79 -1.28
CA GLU A 314 -17.23 10.45 -0.29
C GLU A 314 -18.64 10.61 -0.89
N PHE A 315 -19.64 10.13 -0.16
CA PHE A 315 -21.02 10.16 -0.62
C PHE A 315 -22.00 10.22 0.55
N VAL A 316 -23.24 10.64 0.28
CA VAL A 316 -24.34 10.51 1.24
C VAL A 316 -25.14 9.27 0.89
N PHE A 317 -25.26 8.35 1.86
CA PHE A 317 -26.17 7.22 1.79
C PHE A 317 -27.55 7.66 2.31
N CYS A 318 -28.59 7.45 1.51
CA CYS A 318 -29.97 7.74 1.85
C CYS A 318 -30.80 6.47 1.74
N ALA A 319 -31.62 6.17 2.75
CA ALA A 319 -32.59 5.07 2.67
C ALA A 319 -33.71 5.21 3.71
N THR A 320 -34.80 4.48 3.51
CA THR A 320 -35.78 4.21 4.56
C THR A 320 -35.45 2.88 5.25
N HIS A 321 -35.44 2.86 6.58
CA HIS A 321 -35.24 1.62 7.35
C HIS A 321 -36.52 0.76 7.35
N ASP A 322 -36.88 0.22 6.17
CA ASP A 322 -38.09 -0.56 5.90
C ASP A 322 -37.91 -2.09 6.01
N ARG A 323 -36.65 -2.53 6.08
CA ARG A 323 -36.19 -3.92 6.23
C ARG A 323 -34.95 -3.95 7.10
N GLU A 324 -34.56 -5.15 7.52
CA GLU A 324 -33.28 -5.36 8.23
C GLU A 324 -32.10 -5.08 7.29
N ILE A 325 -31.11 -4.33 7.79
CA ILE A 325 -29.90 -3.95 7.04
C ILE A 325 -28.69 -4.41 7.86
N ASP A 326 -28.43 -5.72 7.89
CA ASP A 326 -27.44 -6.36 8.77
C ASP A 326 -26.07 -5.66 8.80
N TRP A 327 -25.59 -5.22 7.64
CA TRP A 327 -24.28 -4.62 7.53
C TRP A 327 -24.19 -3.23 8.20
N LEU A 328 -25.30 -2.47 8.22
CA LEU A 328 -25.38 -1.09 8.71
C LEU A 328 -26.02 -0.99 10.11
N LEU A 329 -27.04 -1.80 10.36
CA LEU A 329 -27.91 -1.77 11.54
C LEU A 329 -28.13 -3.18 12.10
N PRO A 330 -27.06 -3.92 12.45
CA PRO A 330 -27.16 -5.32 12.85
C PRO A 330 -28.11 -5.51 14.05
N GLY A 331 -29.11 -6.37 13.88
CA GLY A 331 -30.06 -6.75 14.93
C GLY A 331 -31.14 -5.71 15.23
N LEU A 332 -31.30 -4.67 14.40
CA LEU A 332 -32.36 -3.67 14.58
C LEU A 332 -33.54 -3.95 13.65
N ALA A 333 -34.73 -4.04 14.24
CA ALA A 333 -35.96 -4.21 13.48
C ALA A 333 -36.30 -2.94 12.66
N PRO A 334 -36.96 -3.08 11.50
CA PRO A 334 -37.37 -1.95 10.67
C PRO A 334 -38.16 -0.90 11.47
N THR A 335 -37.75 0.35 11.36
CA THR A 335 -38.41 1.47 12.06
C THR A 335 -39.30 2.30 11.14
N GLY A 336 -39.20 2.08 9.82
CA GLY A 336 -39.90 2.84 8.79
C GLY A 336 -39.44 4.30 8.66
N LYS A 337 -38.34 4.68 9.33
CA LYS A 337 -37.82 6.05 9.29
C LYS A 337 -36.78 6.20 8.20
N TYR A 338 -36.87 7.33 7.52
CA TYR A 338 -35.87 7.79 6.56
C TYR A 338 -34.63 8.32 7.29
N PHE A 339 -33.45 8.03 6.75
CA PHE A 339 -32.18 8.55 7.25
C PHE A 339 -31.24 8.92 6.09
N GLU A 340 -30.35 9.87 6.36
CA GLU A 340 -29.21 10.22 5.50
C GLU A 340 -27.95 10.25 6.35
N VAL A 341 -26.87 9.67 5.81
CA VAL A 341 -25.59 9.65 6.52
C VAL A 341 -24.43 9.84 5.55
N PRO A 342 -23.51 10.78 5.83
CA PRO A 342 -22.23 10.83 5.14
C PRO A 342 -21.46 9.53 5.31
N MET A 343 -20.93 9.02 4.21
CA MET A 343 -20.05 7.86 4.17
C MET A 343 -18.76 8.20 3.46
N LEU A 344 -17.68 7.57 3.91
CA LEU A 344 -16.36 7.61 3.27
C LEU A 344 -15.90 6.17 3.01
N ALA A 345 -15.63 5.82 1.77
CA ALA A 345 -15.04 4.54 1.38
C ALA A 345 -13.58 4.74 0.97
N VAL A 346 -12.67 4.04 1.65
CA VAL A 346 -11.26 3.94 1.25
C VAL A 346 -11.07 2.59 0.57
N VAL A 347 -10.97 2.62 -0.76
CA VAL A 347 -10.87 1.44 -1.63
C VAL A 347 -9.42 1.30 -2.08
N CYS A 348 -8.71 0.24 -1.68
CA CYS A 348 -7.34 0.02 -2.13
C CYS A 348 -7.29 -1.04 -3.23
N PHE A 349 -6.30 -0.91 -4.10
CA PHE A 349 -6.07 -1.75 -5.26
C PHE A 349 -4.69 -2.41 -5.17
N ARG A 350 -4.56 -3.53 -5.86
CA ARG A 350 -3.29 -4.15 -6.20
C ARG A 350 -3.33 -4.46 -7.69
N GLY A 351 -2.49 -3.78 -8.47
CA GLY A 351 -2.59 -3.77 -9.92
C GLY A 351 -3.97 -3.27 -10.37
N ASP A 352 -4.67 -4.10 -11.13
CA ASP A 352 -6.00 -3.85 -11.69
C ASP A 352 -7.16 -4.45 -10.88
N LYS A 353 -6.90 -4.93 -9.66
CA LYS A 353 -7.88 -5.58 -8.79
C LYS A 353 -8.04 -4.87 -7.46
N LEU A 354 -9.24 -4.92 -6.91
CA LEU A 354 -9.52 -4.41 -5.57
C LEU A 354 -8.89 -5.34 -4.53
N TYR A 355 -8.14 -4.75 -3.60
CA TYR A 355 -7.58 -5.45 -2.45
C TYR A 355 -8.53 -5.41 -1.26
N ASN A 356 -8.91 -4.19 -0.85
CA ASN A 356 -9.78 -4.03 0.30
C ASN A 356 -10.56 -2.72 0.29
N GLU A 357 -11.57 -2.69 1.16
CA GLU A 357 -12.42 -1.53 1.39
C GLU A 357 -12.57 -1.27 2.88
N HIS A 358 -12.39 -0.01 3.29
CA HIS A 358 -12.78 0.47 4.61
C HIS A 358 -13.85 1.55 4.45
N ILE A 359 -15.05 1.31 4.99
CA ILE A 359 -16.20 2.19 4.86
C ILE A 359 -16.54 2.76 6.23
N TYR A 360 -16.60 4.09 6.32
CA TYR A 360 -16.79 4.85 7.54
C TYR A 360 -18.09 5.64 7.49
N TRP A 361 -18.75 5.78 8.64
CA TRP A 361 -19.87 6.69 8.85
C TRP A 361 -20.06 6.94 10.36
N ASP A 362 -20.91 7.91 10.72
CA ASP A 362 -21.29 8.16 12.11
C ASP A 362 -22.52 7.32 12.50
N GLN A 363 -22.28 6.21 13.20
CA GLN A 363 -23.35 5.31 13.63
C GLN A 363 -24.34 5.99 14.60
N ALA A 364 -23.89 6.89 15.47
CA ALA A 364 -24.77 7.56 16.42
C ALA A 364 -25.80 8.44 15.69
N SER A 365 -25.37 9.16 14.65
CA SER A 365 -26.28 9.94 13.80
C SER A 365 -27.32 9.08 13.09
N VAL A 366 -26.97 7.86 12.65
CA VAL A 366 -27.96 6.93 12.06
C VAL A 366 -28.96 6.47 13.12
N LEU A 367 -28.47 6.02 14.29
CA LEU A 367 -29.32 5.51 15.39
C LEU A 367 -30.31 6.57 15.92
N VAL A 368 -29.91 7.84 15.98
CA VAL A 368 -30.79 8.95 16.33
C VAL A 368 -31.88 9.15 15.26
N GLN A 369 -31.52 9.13 13.97
CA GLN A 369 -32.47 9.32 12.87
C GLN A 369 -33.54 8.22 12.84
N ILE A 370 -33.14 6.96 13.05
CA ILE A 370 -34.09 5.85 13.12
C ILE A 370 -34.81 5.76 14.49
N GLY A 371 -34.40 6.58 15.46
CA GLY A 371 -35.04 6.78 16.76
C GLY A 371 -34.86 5.64 17.75
N VAL A 372 -33.72 4.94 17.68
CA VAL A 372 -33.32 3.95 18.69
C VAL A 372 -32.30 4.51 19.68
N LEU A 373 -31.77 5.72 19.42
CA LEU A 373 -30.91 6.47 20.32
C LEU A 373 -31.53 7.84 20.62
N ASP A 374 -31.67 8.17 21.91
CA ASP A 374 -32.10 9.50 22.35
C ASP A 374 -30.92 10.49 22.22
N PRO A 375 -31.04 11.58 21.43
CA PRO A 375 -29.98 12.56 21.28
C PRO A 375 -29.78 13.45 22.53
N ALA A 376 -30.65 13.40 23.53
CA ALA A 376 -30.57 14.25 24.71
C ALA A 376 -29.22 14.08 25.44
N GLY A 377 -28.45 15.17 25.50
CA GLY A 377 -27.15 15.21 26.16
C GLY A 377 -25.98 14.67 25.33
N LEU A 378 -26.22 14.20 24.10
CA LEU A 378 -25.18 13.69 23.21
C LEU A 378 -24.76 14.74 22.16
N PRO A 379 -23.48 14.80 21.76
CA PRO A 379 -23.00 15.68 20.70
C PRO A 379 -23.28 15.10 19.30
N VAL A 380 -24.54 14.83 18.98
CA VAL A 380 -24.96 14.17 17.74
C VAL A 380 -25.90 15.09 16.95
N ALA A 381 -25.63 15.29 15.66
CA ALA A 381 -26.42 16.17 14.80
C ALA A 381 -27.45 15.43 13.93
N GLY A 382 -27.38 14.09 13.86
CA GLY A 382 -28.31 13.28 13.07
C GLY A 382 -28.26 13.64 11.59
N ILE A 383 -29.42 13.81 10.96
CA ILE A 383 -29.54 14.09 9.52
C ILE A 383 -28.85 15.41 9.10
N GLN A 384 -28.64 16.34 10.04
CA GLN A 384 -27.99 17.61 9.74
C GLN A 384 -26.52 17.44 9.32
N THR A 385 -25.87 16.32 9.68
CA THR A 385 -24.53 15.98 9.20
C THR A 385 -24.50 15.86 7.67
N ALA A 386 -25.47 15.14 7.08
CA ALA A 386 -25.62 15.00 5.64
C ALA A 386 -25.99 16.32 4.97
N LYS A 387 -26.94 17.07 5.55
CA LYS A 387 -27.36 18.36 4.97
C LYS A 387 -26.21 19.37 4.93
N LYS A 388 -25.43 19.48 6.01
CA LYS A 388 -24.29 20.40 6.09
C LYS A 388 -23.13 20.01 5.17
N LEU A 389 -22.95 18.72 4.88
CA LEU A 389 -21.95 18.26 3.92
C LEU A 389 -22.27 18.75 2.49
N ILE A 390 -23.55 18.79 2.13
CA ILE A 390 -24.01 19.20 0.78
C ILE A 390 -24.18 20.72 0.67
N ASP A 391 -24.59 21.38 1.75
CA ASP A 391 -24.86 22.82 1.77
C ASP A 391 -24.02 23.50 2.85
N GLU A 392 -22.93 24.14 2.42
CA GLU A 392 -22.01 24.85 3.29
C GLU A 392 -22.63 26.09 3.93
N THR A 393 -23.79 26.57 3.46
CA THR A 393 -24.47 27.76 4.00
C THR A 393 -25.23 27.49 5.31
N LEU A 394 -25.51 26.22 5.63
CA LEU A 394 -26.16 25.83 6.88
C LEU A 394 -25.29 26.22 8.10
N PRO A 395 -25.89 26.57 9.26
CA PRO A 395 -25.14 27.07 10.41
C PRO A 395 -24.18 26.01 11.00
N SER A 396 -22.94 26.42 11.28
CA SER A 396 -21.98 25.63 12.07
C SER A 396 -22.14 25.88 13.57
N ASN A 397 -21.51 25.03 14.39
CA ASN A 397 -21.32 25.25 15.84
C ASN A 397 -22.59 25.22 16.70
N THR A 398 -23.73 24.74 16.18
CA THR A 398 -24.99 24.64 16.92
C THR A 398 -24.91 23.72 18.15
N LEU A 399 -23.99 22.75 18.15
CA LEU A 399 -23.71 21.88 19.30
C LEU A 399 -22.65 22.44 20.27
N MET A 400 -21.90 23.47 19.87
CA MET A 400 -20.88 24.11 20.71
C MET A 400 -21.54 25.17 21.60
N ARG A 401 -21.98 24.78 22.80
CA ARG A 401 -22.62 25.71 23.75
C ARG A 401 -21.78 26.94 24.09
N ASN A 402 -20.46 26.81 24.07
CA ASN A 402 -19.52 27.90 24.33
C ASN A 402 -19.23 28.76 23.09
N TRP A 403 -19.78 28.46 21.91
CA TRP A 403 -19.56 29.24 20.69
C TRP A 403 -19.88 30.72 20.87
N ALA A 404 -20.98 31.03 21.57
CA ALA A 404 -21.35 32.42 21.87
C ALA A 404 -20.31 33.19 22.70
N THR A 405 -19.41 32.50 23.43
CA THR A 405 -18.40 33.14 24.29
C THR A 405 -17.24 33.76 23.51
N SER A 406 -17.12 33.48 22.21
CA SER A 406 -16.15 34.13 21.32
C SER A 406 -16.68 35.41 20.66
N ALA A 407 -17.98 35.71 20.79
CA ALA A 407 -18.59 36.88 20.18
C ALA A 407 -17.87 38.17 20.62
N GLY A 408 -17.38 38.95 19.65
CA GLY A 408 -16.69 40.22 19.88
C GLY A 408 -15.22 40.12 20.29
N LYS A 409 -14.63 38.91 20.39
CA LYS A 409 -13.18 38.76 20.55
C LYS A 409 -12.46 39.10 19.23
N PRO A 410 -11.21 39.61 19.28
CA PRO A 410 -10.40 39.82 18.08
C PRO A 410 -10.24 38.51 17.29
N ILE A 411 -10.33 38.60 15.97
CA ILE A 411 -10.08 37.51 15.01
C ILE A 411 -8.65 37.60 14.52
#